data_AF-A0A953S253-F1
#
_entry.id   AF-A0A953S253-F1
#
_cell.length_a   1.000
_cell.length_b   1.000
_cell.length_c   1.000
_cell.angle_alpha   90.00
_cell.angle_beta   90.00
_cell.angle_gamma   90.00
#
_symmetry.space_group_name_H-M   'P 1'
#
loop_
_entity.id
_entity.type
_entity.pdbx_description
1 polymer ?
#
loop_
_entity_poly.entity_id
_entity_poly.type
_entity_poly.pdbx_seq_one_letter_code
_entity_poly.pdbx_strand_id
1 'polypeptide(L)'
;MQYLLTLPMMVLAFKDNHQAAVTIPAGTLIEVVGAVEGDDRFLLVRADDGQFHIFASDLADRANPVVVRETVRGFSEESLASKPKSKRGAHRRAIA
;
A
#
# COMPACT_ATOMS: atom_id res chain seq x y z
N MET A 1 1.81 0.47 -11.05
CA MET A 1 1.18 1.41 -10.07
C MET A 1 0.12 0.64 -9.30
N GLN A 2 0.00 0.83 -7.98
CA GLN A 2 -0.92 0.04 -7.14
C GLN A 2 -2.25 0.76 -6.91
N TYR A 3 -3.32 -0.02 -6.87
CA TYR A 3 -4.68 0.44 -6.61
C TYR A 3 -5.37 -0.50 -5.64
N LEU A 4 -6.20 0.06 -4.75
CA LEU A 4 -7.09 -0.70 -3.88
C LEU A 4 -8.49 -0.65 -4.50
N LEU A 5 -9.08 -1.82 -4.78
CA LEU A 5 -10.45 -1.91 -5.27
C LEU A 5 -11.43 -1.45 -4.19
N THR A 6 -12.27 -0.47 -4.50
CA THR A 6 -13.35 0.02 -3.63
C THR A 6 -14.66 -0.71 -3.91
N LEU A 7 -14.82 -1.25 -5.12
CA LEU A 7 -15.96 -2.05 -5.56
C LEU A 7 -15.47 -3.32 -6.27
N PRO A 8 -16.29 -4.39 -6.30
CA PRO A 8 -15.96 -5.56 -7.11
C PRO A 8 -15.78 -5.18 -8.58
N MET A 9 -14.84 -5.84 -9.24
CA MET A 9 -14.48 -5.58 -10.64
C MET A 9 -14.53 -6.88 -11.45
N MET A 10 -15.21 -6.84 -12.60
CA MET A 10 -15.18 -7.94 -13.55
C MET A 10 -13.91 -7.84 -14.39
N VAL A 11 -13.18 -8.95 -14.50
CA VAL A 11 -11.89 -9.01 -15.19
C VAL A 11 -11.87 -10.23 -16.10
N LEU A 12 -10.98 -10.21 -17.10
CA LEU A 12 -10.75 -11.36 -17.98
C LEU A 12 -9.50 -12.11 -17.50
N ALA A 13 -9.71 -13.33 -17.02
CA ALA A 13 -8.64 -14.28 -16.74
C ALA A 13 -8.28 -15.05 -18.01
N PHE A 14 -6.99 -15.14 -18.31
CA PHE A 14 -6.47 -15.92 -19.43
C PHE A 14 -5.83 -17.20 -18.92
N LYS A 15 -6.36 -18.34 -19.34
CA LYS A 15 -5.77 -19.64 -19.06
C LYS A 15 -5.95 -20.55 -20.27
N ASP A 16 -4.87 -21.16 -20.73
CA ASP A 16 -4.89 -22.19 -21.78
C ASP A 16 -5.65 -21.77 -23.06
N ASN A 17 -5.38 -20.58 -23.60
CA ASN A 17 -6.08 -19.98 -24.75
C ASN A 17 -7.58 -19.71 -24.57
N HIS A 18 -8.10 -19.83 -23.35
CA HIS A 18 -9.48 -19.50 -23.03
C HIS A 18 -9.54 -18.24 -22.16
N GLN A 19 -10.55 -17.42 -22.42
CA GLN A 19 -10.88 -16.26 -21.59
C GLN A 19 -12.08 -16.61 -20.71
N ALA A 20 -11.95 -16.34 -19.42
CA ALA A 20 -13.05 -16.41 -18.47
C ALA A 20 -13.26 -15.04 -17.83
N ALA A 21 -14.50 -14.57 -17.82
CA ALA A 21 -14.88 -13.42 -17.00
C ALA A 21 -14.98 -13.87 -15.54
N VAL A 22 -14.17 -13.27 -14.67
CA VAL A 22 -14.17 -13.53 -13.22
C VAL A 22 -14.34 -12.21 -12.48
N THR A 23 -14.76 -12.27 -11.23
CA THR A 23 -14.91 -11.06 -10.39
C THR A 23 -13.82 -11.03 -9.34
N ILE A 24 -13.06 -9.95 -9.29
CA ILE A 24 -12.18 -9.65 -8.17
C ILE A 24 -12.99 -8.88 -7.11
N PRO A 25 -12.98 -9.31 -5.84
CA PRO A 25 -13.75 -8.65 -4.80
C PRO A 25 -13.22 -7.25 -4.46
N ALA A 26 -14.07 -6.42 -3.86
CA ALA A 26 -13.62 -5.17 -3.25
C ALA A 26 -12.61 -5.44 -2.13
N GLY A 27 -11.70 -4.50 -1.90
CA GLY A 27 -10.62 -4.62 -0.92
C GLY A 27 -9.38 -5.32 -1.45
N THR A 28 -9.40 -5.89 -2.66
CA THR A 28 -8.22 -6.46 -3.29
C THR A 28 -7.25 -5.38 -3.73
N LEU A 29 -5.96 -5.56 -3.42
CA LEU A 29 -4.88 -4.76 -3.95
C LEU A 29 -4.50 -5.28 -5.34
N ILE A 30 -4.48 -4.39 -6.32
CA ILE A 30 -4.08 -4.72 -7.68
C ILE A 30 -2.88 -3.86 -8.10
N GLU A 31 -2.01 -4.43 -8.92
CA GLU A 31 -0.91 -3.74 -9.57
C GLU A 31 -1.18 -3.61 -11.06
N VAL A 32 -1.26 -2.38 -11.56
CA VAL A 32 -1.29 -2.10 -13.00
C VAL A 32 0.12 -2.25 -13.56
N VAL A 33 0.29 -3.22 -14.47
CA VAL A 33 1.54 -3.53 -15.18
C VAL A 33 1.68 -2.63 -16.41
N GLY A 34 0.60 -2.43 -17.16
CA GLY A 34 0.58 -1.62 -18.38
C GLY A 34 -0.67 -1.83 -19.22
N ALA A 35 -0.69 -1.25 -20.42
CA ALA A 35 -1.74 -1.53 -21.41
C ALA A 35 -1.50 -2.89 -22.09
N VAL A 36 -2.58 -3.52 -22.54
CA VAL A 36 -2.49 -4.73 -23.37
C VAL A 36 -2.02 -4.35 -24.77
N GLU A 37 -1.07 -5.10 -25.34
CA GLU A 37 -0.54 -4.84 -26.67
C GLU A 37 -1.65 -5.00 -27.72
N GLY A 38 -1.86 -3.96 -28.53
CA GLY A 38 -2.86 -3.94 -29.60
C GLY A 38 -4.30 -3.64 -29.14
N ASP A 39 -4.56 -3.41 -27.84
CA ASP A 39 -5.88 -3.02 -27.35
C ASP A 39 -5.78 -2.06 -26.14
N ASP A 40 -5.95 -0.77 -26.40
CA ASP A 40 -5.84 0.31 -25.41
C ASP A 40 -7.01 0.38 -24.42
N ARG A 41 -8.08 -0.39 -24.68
CA ARG A 41 -9.24 -0.48 -23.78
C ARG A 41 -8.92 -1.31 -22.54
N PHE A 42 -7.89 -2.15 -22.61
CA PHE A 42 -7.53 -3.07 -21.53
C PHE A 42 -6.19 -2.72 -20.89
N LEU A 43 -6.17 -2.85 -19.57
CA LEU A 43 -4.96 -2.84 -18.77
C LEU A 43 -4.64 -4.25 -18.30
N LEU A 44 -3.37 -4.63 -18.37
CA LEU A 44 -2.85 -5.82 -17.71
C LEU A 44 -2.60 -5.48 -16.25
N VAL A 45 -3.23 -6.25 -15.36
CA VAL A 45 -3.06 -6.12 -13.91
C VAL A 45 -2.65 -7.43 -13.28
N ARG A 46 -1.95 -7.32 -12.14
CA ARG A 46 -1.69 -8.42 -11.23
C ARG A 46 -2.54 -8.25 -9.98
N ALA A 47 -3.18 -9.33 -9.57
CA ALA A 47 -3.93 -9.41 -8.32
C ALA A 47 -3.70 -10.80 -7.74
N ASP A 48 -3.34 -10.87 -6.46
CA ASP A 48 -2.91 -12.11 -5.81
C ASP A 48 -1.83 -12.82 -6.66
N ASP A 49 -2.08 -14.07 -7.06
CA ASP A 49 -1.17 -14.90 -7.83
C ASP A 49 -1.48 -14.89 -9.35
N GLY A 50 -2.42 -14.04 -9.78
CA GLY A 50 -2.98 -14.04 -11.13
C GLY A 50 -2.65 -12.79 -11.95
N GLN A 51 -2.71 -12.95 -13.28
CA GLN A 51 -2.71 -11.85 -14.25
C GLN A 51 -4.06 -11.78 -14.96
N PHE A 52 -4.59 -10.57 -15.05
CA PHE A 52 -5.93 -10.32 -15.58
C PHE A 52 -5.93 -9.11 -16.50
N HIS A 53 -6.85 -9.08 -17.45
CA HIS A 53 -7.17 -7.87 -18.19
C HIS A 53 -8.38 -7.20 -17.55
N ILE A 54 -8.28 -5.90 -17.34
CA ILE A 54 -9.38 -5.06 -16.86
C ILE A 54 -9.69 -3.98 -17.89
N PHE A 55 -10.94 -3.52 -17.94
CA PHE A 55 -11.25 -2.32 -18.69
C PHE A 55 -10.58 -1.11 -18.02
N ALA A 56 -9.90 -0.29 -18.82
CA ALA A 56 -9.24 0.91 -18.32
C ALA A 56 -10.24 1.89 -17.66
N SER A 57 -11.48 1.95 -18.17
CA SER A 57 -12.56 2.75 -17.58
C SER A 57 -12.94 2.29 -16.19
N ASP A 58 -12.97 0.98 -15.95
CA ASP A 58 -13.39 0.41 -14.66
C ASP A 58 -12.40 0.77 -13.54
N LEU A 59 -11.13 0.95 -13.87
CA LEU A 59 -10.11 1.30 -12.88
C LEU A 59 -10.38 2.67 -12.23
N ALA A 60 -10.85 3.65 -13.01
CA ALA A 60 -11.13 5.00 -12.53
C ALA A 60 -12.34 5.04 -11.59
N ASP A 61 -13.35 4.21 -11.85
CA ASP A 61 -14.62 4.21 -11.12
C ASP A 61 -14.60 3.29 -9.89
N ARG A 62 -13.75 2.25 -9.89
CA ARG A 62 -13.81 1.15 -8.91
C ARG A 62 -12.55 1.01 -8.06
N ALA A 63 -11.54 1.86 -8.23
CA ALA A 63 -10.28 1.72 -7.50
C ALA A 63 -9.64 3.06 -7.11
N ASN A 64 -8.98 3.07 -5.96
CA ASN A 64 -8.22 4.22 -5.48
C ASN A 64 -6.72 3.95 -5.57
N PRO A 65 -5.90 4.91 -6.06
CA PRO A 65 -4.46 4.73 -6.11
C PRO A 65 -3.88 4.64 -4.69
N VAL A 66 -2.98 3.68 -4.49
CA VAL A 66 -2.24 3.53 -3.23
C VAL A 66 -0.96 4.36 -3.31
N VAL A 67 -0.92 5.43 -2.52
CA VAL A 67 0.29 6.26 -2.37
C VAL A 67 1.08 5.73 -1.18
N VAL A 68 2.16 5.00 -1.44
CA VAL A 68 3.10 4.59 -0.40
C VAL A 68 3.89 5.83 0.04
N ARG A 69 3.52 6.40 1.19
CA ARG A 69 4.35 7.41 1.84
C ARG A 69 5.43 6.68 2.64
N GLU A 70 6.67 6.68 2.14
CA GLU A 70 7.81 6.24 2.94
C GLU A 70 7.89 7.10 4.19
N THR A 71 7.58 6.51 5.34
CA THR A 71 7.81 7.16 6.63
C THR A 71 9.26 6.89 7.00
N VAL A 72 10.17 7.80 6.65
CA VAL A 72 11.54 7.76 7.16
C VAL A 72 11.50 8.08 8.67
N ARG A 73 11.44 7.04 9.51
CA ARG A 73 11.77 7.17 10.94
C ARG A 73 13.25 6.93 11.11
N GLY A 74 14.00 8.00 11.32
CA GLY A 74 15.45 7.93 11.51
C GLY A 74 16.07 9.17 12.13
N PHE A 75 15.41 9.82 13.09
CA PHE A 75 16.13 10.63 14.08
C PHE A 75 16.47 9.73 15.27
N SER A 76 17.72 9.30 15.34
CA SER A 76 18.34 8.72 16.52
C SER A 76 19.69 9.41 16.69
N GLU A 77 19.65 10.67 17.14
CA GLU A 77 20.83 11.27 17.75
C GLU A 77 21.02 10.61 19.12
N GLU A 78 22.00 9.71 19.12
CA GLU A 78 22.78 9.26 20.25
C GLU A 78 23.31 10.47 21.04
N SER A 79 22.50 11.08 21.91
CA SER A 79 22.95 12.16 22.80
C SER A 79 22.30 12.07 24.19
N LEU A 80 22.43 10.93 24.86
CA LEU A 80 22.29 10.84 26.32
C LEU A 80 23.35 9.94 26.95
N ALA A 81 24.60 10.05 26.49
CA ALA A 81 25.76 9.57 27.24
C ALA A 81 26.38 10.73 28.05
N SER A 82 25.80 11.06 29.21
CA SER A 82 26.58 11.49 30.39
C SER A 82 25.70 11.64 31.64
N LYS A 83 25.57 10.57 32.40
CA LYS A 83 25.72 10.64 33.86
C LYS A 83 26.91 9.73 34.20
N PRO A 84 27.70 9.96 35.28
CA PRO A 84 27.24 10.54 36.54
C PRO A 84 28.25 11.45 37.26
N LYS A 85 27.80 12.19 38.29
CA LYS A 85 28.52 12.28 39.58
C LYS A 85 27.63 12.83 40.70
N SER A 86 27.30 11.90 41.60
CA SER A 86 27.05 12.08 43.03
C SER A 86 27.56 13.39 43.64
N LYS A 87 26.72 14.06 44.43
CA LYS A 87 27.11 14.65 45.71
C LYS A 87 25.91 14.80 46.65
N ARG A 88 26.13 14.31 47.87
CA ARG A 88 25.31 14.37 49.08
C ARG A 88 24.87 15.81 49.42
N GLY A 89 23.72 15.96 50.07
CA GLY A 89 23.39 17.19 50.79
C GLY A 89 21.95 17.28 51.25
N ALA A 90 21.72 17.06 52.55
CA ALA A 90 20.47 17.27 53.27
C ALA A 90 19.97 18.72 53.15
N HIS A 91 18.65 18.95 53.16
CA HIS A 91 17.95 19.54 54.31
C HIS A 91 16.45 19.77 54.07
N ARG A 92 15.70 19.51 55.14
CA ARG A 92 14.29 19.79 55.40
C ARG A 92 13.87 21.23 55.06
N ARG A 93 12.64 21.43 54.60
CA ARG A 93 11.54 22.05 55.39
C ARG A 93 10.24 22.13 54.60
N ALA A 94 9.16 21.73 55.29
CA ALA A 94 7.78 22.06 54.98
C ALA A 94 7.44 23.44 55.55
N ILE A 95 6.65 24.22 54.80
CA ILE A 95 5.86 25.39 55.24
C ILE A 95 4.67 25.40 54.26
N ALA A 96 3.52 24.84 54.66
CA ALA A 96 2.34 25.51 55.22
C ALA A 96 1.54 26.27 54.15
#